data_AF-A0A833GY33-F1
#
_entry.id   AF-A0A833GY33-F1
#
_cell.length_a   1.000
_cell.length_b   1.000
_cell.length_c   1.000
_cell.angle_alpha   90.00
_cell.angle_beta   90.00
_cell.angle_gamma   90.00
#
_symmetry.space_group_name_H-M   'P 1'
#
loop_
_entity.id
_entity.type
_entity.pdbx_description
1 polymer ?
#
loop_
_entity_poly.entity_id
_entity_poly.type
_entity_poly.pdbx_seq_one_letter_code
_entity_poly.pdbx_strand_id
1 'polypeptide(L)'
;MDNRRQFPRIMVFNLGIAFQSEAGERFDVVNAADGGLCLKRHGAPKVAPGHPIAGRLSWPEKSIEKDVRGVICWSRSVDDGDMFYGVHADVSWLMDTLGDVAELEIGDGIP
;
A
#
# COMPACT_ATOMS: atom_id res chain seq x y z
N MET A 1 -14.88 10.63 -18.36
CA MET A 1 -14.38 9.46 -17.61
C MET A 1 -14.93 9.55 -16.20
N ASP A 2 -15.92 8.74 -15.86
CA ASP A 2 -16.43 8.70 -14.48
C ASP A 2 -15.40 8.06 -13.56
N ASN A 3 -14.92 8.81 -12.58
CA ASN A 3 -14.08 8.28 -11.53
C ASN A 3 -14.94 7.38 -10.62
N ARG A 4 -14.86 6.06 -10.82
CA ARG A 4 -15.62 5.06 -10.03
C ARG A 4 -14.95 4.68 -8.71
N ARG A 5 -13.91 5.42 -8.27
CA ARG A 5 -13.22 5.13 -7.01
C ARG A 5 -14.03 5.68 -5.85
N GLN A 6 -14.16 4.87 -4.80
CA GLN A 6 -14.79 5.28 -3.55
C GLN A 6 -13.85 6.15 -2.70
N PHE A 7 -12.53 5.88 -2.75
CA PHE A 7 -11.52 6.60 -2.00
C PHE A 7 -10.38 7.10 -2.92
N PRO A 8 -9.85 8.31 -2.69
CA PRO A 8 -8.64 8.76 -3.37
C PRO A 8 -7.45 7.87 -2.98
N ARG A 9 -6.50 7.67 -3.91
CA ARG A 9 -5.26 6.91 -3.62
C ARG A 9 -4.08 7.87 -3.58
N ILE A 10 -3.26 7.77 -2.53
CA ILE A 10 -2.02 8.53 -2.37
C ILE A 10 -0.83 7.66 -2.76
N MET A 11 0.06 8.20 -3.58
CA MET A 11 1.33 7.55 -3.92
C MET A 11 2.25 7.58 -2.71
N VAL A 12 2.75 6.42 -2.29
CA VAL A 12 3.67 6.28 -1.14
C VAL A 12 4.97 5.57 -1.52
N PHE A 13 5.13 5.31 -2.81
CA PHE A 13 6.35 4.78 -3.39
C PHE A 13 7.53 5.70 -3.00
N ASN A 14 8.56 5.13 -2.36
CA ASN A 14 9.72 5.78 -1.75
C ASN A 14 9.61 6.22 -0.28
N LEU A 15 8.46 6.09 0.39
CA LEU A 15 8.36 6.34 1.84
C LEU A 15 8.95 5.19 2.70
N GLY A 16 9.56 4.19 2.07
CA GLY A 16 10.11 3.01 2.76
C GLY A 16 9.04 2.07 3.34
N ILE A 17 7.77 2.29 3.00
CA ILE A 17 6.66 1.46 3.46
C ILE A 17 6.69 0.10 2.74
N ALA A 18 6.68 -0.98 3.52
CA ALA A 18 6.71 -2.33 3.00
C ALA A 18 5.63 -3.21 3.63
N PHE A 19 5.18 -4.20 2.86
CA PHE A 19 4.31 -5.26 3.35
C PHE A 19 5.08 -6.58 3.34
N GLN A 20 5.08 -7.26 4.46
CA GLN A 20 5.71 -8.56 4.66
C GLN A 20 4.62 -9.61 4.86
N SER A 21 4.40 -10.50 3.89
CA SER A 21 3.37 -11.54 4.00
C SER A 21 3.71 -12.55 5.09
N GLU A 22 2.70 -13.25 5.60
CA GLU A 22 2.87 -14.38 6.52
C GLU A 22 3.76 -15.50 5.92
N ALA A 23 3.81 -15.61 4.58
CA ALA A 23 4.68 -16.54 3.87
C ALA A 23 6.15 -16.08 3.78
N GLY A 24 6.50 -14.92 4.34
CA GLY A 24 7.87 -14.40 4.32
C GLY A 24 8.22 -13.63 3.05
N GLU A 25 7.25 -13.26 2.22
CA GLU A 25 7.49 -12.46 1.02
C GLU A 25 7.41 -10.96 1.34
N ARG A 26 8.39 -10.21 0.84
CA ARG A 26 8.41 -8.75 0.97
C ARG A 26 7.87 -8.09 -0.30
N PHE A 27 7.01 -7.10 -0.11
CA PHE A 27 6.42 -6.27 -1.15
C PHE A 27 6.66 -4.80 -0.84
N ASP A 28 6.94 -4.01 -1.87
CA ASP A 28 6.92 -2.55 -1.78
C ASP A 28 5.47 -2.06 -1.83
N VAL A 29 5.13 -1.04 -1.04
CA VAL A 29 3.83 -0.39 -1.12
C VAL A 29 3.93 0.81 -2.07
N VAL A 30 3.19 0.75 -3.18
CA VAL A 30 3.24 1.77 -4.24
C VAL A 30 2.29 2.92 -3.93
N ASN A 31 1.08 2.60 -3.51
CA ASN A 31 0.06 3.57 -3.12
C ASN A 31 -0.93 2.95 -2.13
N ALA A 32 -1.60 3.81 -1.38
CA ALA A 32 -2.60 3.46 -0.38
C ALA A 32 -3.86 4.31 -0.53
N ALA A 33 -4.98 3.80 -0.03
CA ALA A 33 -6.25 4.48 0.20
C ALA A 33 -6.93 3.79 1.38
N ASP A 34 -7.95 4.41 1.97
CA ASP A 34 -8.64 3.86 3.16
C ASP A 34 -9.03 2.39 2.98
N GLY A 35 -9.51 2.05 1.78
CA GLY A 35 -9.97 0.72 1.42
C GLY A 35 -8.94 -0.19 0.74
N GLY A 36 -7.65 0.18 0.66
CA GLY A 36 -6.66 -0.77 0.13
C GLY A 36 -5.29 -0.26 -0.26
N LEU A 37 -4.47 -1.23 -0.69
CA LEU A 37 -3.06 -1.07 -1.03
C LEU A 37 -2.78 -1.47 -2.48
N CYS A 38 -1.69 -0.95 -3.03
CA CYS A 38 -1.08 -1.45 -4.25
C CYS A 38 0.31 -1.96 -3.88
N LEU A 39 0.50 -3.27 -4.01
CA LEU A 39 1.75 -3.95 -3.67
C LEU A 39 2.55 -4.21 -4.95
N LYS A 40 3.87 -4.14 -4.85
CA LYS A 40 4.81 -4.48 -5.93
C LYS A 40 5.82 -5.50 -5.44
N ARG A 41 6.12 -6.51 -6.27
CA ARG A 41 7.24 -7.42 -6.05
C ARG A 41 7.78 -7.94 -7.38
N HIS A 42 9.10 -7.89 -7.54
CA HIS A 42 9.78 -8.44 -8.71
C HIS A 42 9.76 -9.98 -8.70
N GLY A 43 9.48 -10.59 -9.85
CA GLY A 43 9.47 -12.05 -10.01
C GLY A 43 8.35 -12.78 -9.24
N ALA A 44 7.34 -12.06 -8.75
CA ALA A 44 6.23 -12.66 -8.02
C ALA A 44 5.16 -13.24 -8.98
N PRO A 45 4.45 -14.31 -8.57
CA PRO A 45 3.51 -14.99 -9.46
C PRO A 45 2.25 -14.16 -9.69
N LYS A 46 1.59 -14.36 -10.82
CA LYS A 46 0.25 -13.81 -11.04
C LYS A 46 -0.75 -14.55 -10.14
N VAL A 47 -1.61 -13.80 -9.45
CA VAL A 47 -2.59 -14.35 -8.51
C VAL A 47 -4.02 -13.95 -8.92
N ALA A 48 -4.98 -14.86 -8.79
CA ALA A 48 -6.36 -14.59 -9.12
C ALA A 48 -7.02 -13.62 -8.11
N PRO A 49 -7.96 -12.77 -8.55
CA PRO A 49 -8.82 -12.02 -7.63
C PRO A 49 -9.54 -12.94 -6.64
N GLY A 50 -9.72 -12.48 -5.40
CA GLY A 50 -10.31 -13.28 -4.32
C GLY A 50 -9.28 -14.02 -3.46
N HIS A 51 -8.00 -14.04 -3.85
CA HIS A 51 -6.97 -14.68 -3.04
C HIS A 51 -6.72 -13.88 -1.75
N PRO A 52 -6.78 -14.52 -0.56
CA PRO A 52 -6.52 -13.85 0.70
C PRO A 52 -5.03 -13.49 0.81
N ILE A 53 -4.75 -12.36 1.45
CA ILE A 53 -3.39 -11.96 1.80
C ILE A 53 -3.38 -11.40 3.21
N ALA A 54 -2.40 -11.84 4.01
CA ALA A 54 -2.20 -11.41 5.38
C ALA A 54 -0.70 -11.23 5.63
N GLY A 55 -0.38 -10.29 6.50
CA GLY A 55 1.00 -9.94 6.78
C GLY A 55 1.12 -8.68 7.62
N ARG A 56 2.32 -8.14 7.67
CA ARG A 56 2.67 -6.94 8.42
C ARG A 56 3.05 -5.81 7.50
N LEU A 57 2.40 -4.66 7.67
CA LEU A 57 2.80 -3.42 7.04
C LEU A 57 3.73 -2.66 7.99
N SER A 58 4.88 -2.24 7.49
CA SER A 58 5.88 -1.49 8.26
C SER A 58 6.25 -0.18 7.58
N TRP A 59 6.43 0.85 8.41
CA TRP A 59 6.98 2.14 8.02
C TRP A 59 8.08 2.52 9.03
N PRO A 60 9.35 2.16 8.72
CA PRO A 60 10.45 2.28 9.67
C PRO A 60 10.70 3.72 10.15
N GLU A 61 10.61 4.69 9.25
CA GLU A 61 10.83 6.12 9.58
C GLU A 61 9.88 6.63 10.66
N LYS A 62 8.64 6.13 10.68
CA LYS A 62 7.63 6.46 11.69
C LYS A 62 7.57 5.47 12.84
N SER A 63 8.45 4.46 12.86
CA SER A 63 8.43 3.34 13.83
C SER A 63 7.06 2.63 13.91
N ILE A 64 6.39 2.50 12.75
CA ILE A 64 5.07 1.86 12.67
C ILE A 64 5.22 0.43 12.16
N GLU A 65 4.58 -0.49 12.85
CA GLU A 65 4.35 -1.86 12.40
C GLU A 65 2.92 -2.27 12.76
N LYS A 66 2.13 -2.69 11.76
CA LYS A 66 0.75 -3.15 11.98
C LYS A 66 0.42 -4.34 11.10
N ASP A 67 -0.26 -5.30 11.68
CA ASP A 67 -0.76 -6.46 10.93
C ASP A 67 -1.94 -6.02 10.06
N VAL A 68 -1.93 -6.45 8.80
CA VAL A 68 -2.92 -6.11 7.77
C VAL A 68 -3.41 -7.39 7.12
N ARG A 69 -4.73 -7.50 6.97
CA ARG A 69 -5.40 -8.58 6.25
C ARG A 69 -6.25 -8.00 5.14
N GLY A 70 -6.27 -8.70 4.02
CA GLY A 70 -7.01 -8.25 2.85
C GLY A 70 -7.22 -9.34 1.82
N VAL A 71 -7.72 -8.92 0.67
CA VAL A 71 -7.99 -9.78 -0.48
C VAL A 71 -7.45 -9.13 -1.73
N ILE A 72 -6.73 -9.89 -2.54
CA ILE A 72 -6.25 -9.44 -3.85
C ILE A 72 -7.46 -9.23 -4.76
N CYS A 73 -7.65 -8.03 -5.30
CA CYS A 73 -8.75 -7.71 -6.21
C CYS A 73 -8.31 -7.67 -7.68
N TRP A 74 -7.01 -7.52 -7.95
CA TRP A 74 -6.41 -7.70 -9.27
C TRP A 74 -4.91 -7.95 -9.15
N SER A 75 -4.31 -8.56 -10.17
CA SER A 75 -2.85 -8.67 -10.31
C SER A 75 -2.43 -8.42 -11.76
N ARG A 76 -1.27 -7.78 -11.96
CA ARG A 76 -0.75 -7.41 -13.28
C ARG A 76 0.77 -7.47 -13.31
N SER A 77 1.32 -8.23 -14.25
CA SER A 77 2.74 -8.17 -14.61
C SER A 77 3.01 -7.00 -15.56
N VAL A 78 4.21 -6.45 -15.49
CA VAL A 78 4.80 -5.59 -16.52
C VAL A 78 6.06 -6.25 -17.09
N ASP A 79 6.53 -5.73 -18.23
CA ASP A 79 7.55 -6.41 -19.06
C ASP A 79 8.90 -6.58 -18.34
N ASP A 80 9.21 -5.73 -17.36
CA ASP A 80 10.44 -5.80 -16.56
C ASP A 80 10.40 -6.89 -15.46
N GLY A 81 9.39 -7.77 -15.45
CA GLY A 81 9.26 -8.85 -14.46
C GLY A 81 8.66 -8.41 -13.13
N ASP A 82 8.30 -7.14 -13.00
CA ASP A 82 7.56 -6.64 -11.84
C ASP A 82 6.10 -7.10 -11.85
N MET A 83 5.62 -7.53 -10.69
CA MET A 83 4.23 -7.88 -10.46
C MET A 83 3.58 -6.90 -9.50
N PHE A 84 2.41 -6.42 -9.87
CA PHE A 84 1.59 -5.52 -9.08
C PHE A 84 0.32 -6.22 -8.60
N TYR A 85 -0.10 -5.92 -7.38
CA TYR A 85 -1.32 -6.45 -6.79
C TYR A 85 -2.15 -5.32 -6.20
N GLY A 86 -3.41 -5.23 -6.60
CA GLY A 86 -4.40 -4.46 -5.88
C GLY A 86 -4.94 -5.29 -4.73
N VAL A 87 -4.95 -4.73 -3.53
CA VAL A 87 -5.46 -5.38 -2.33
C VAL A 87 -6.57 -4.53 -1.72
N HIS A 88 -7.73 -5.12 -1.47
CA HIS A 88 -8.73 -4.55 -0.57
C HIS A 88 -8.38 -4.92 0.86
N ALA A 89 -8.14 -3.92 1.70
CA ALA A 89 -7.77 -4.06 3.09
C ALA A 89 -8.16 -2.78 3.83
N ASP A 90 -8.49 -2.88 5.11
CA ASP A 90 -8.64 -1.69 5.96
C ASP A 90 -7.26 -1.17 6.36
N VAL A 91 -6.89 -0.05 5.76
CA VAL A 91 -5.65 0.67 6.03
C VAL A 91 -5.92 2.17 6.22
N SER A 92 -7.14 2.51 6.67
CA SER A 92 -7.56 3.89 7.01
C SER A 92 -6.56 4.60 7.93
N TRP A 93 -6.07 3.90 8.95
CA TRP A 93 -5.04 4.41 9.86
C TRP A 93 -3.75 4.88 9.17
N LEU A 94 -3.40 4.28 8.02
CA LEU A 94 -2.22 4.67 7.25
C LEU A 94 -2.49 6.01 6.55
N MET A 95 -3.71 6.20 6.07
CA MET A 95 -4.15 7.45 5.44
C MET A 95 -4.23 8.59 6.44
N ASP A 96 -4.73 8.33 7.66
CA ASP A 96 -4.71 9.31 8.76
C ASP A 96 -3.27 9.76 9.04
N THR A 97 -2.34 8.79 9.17
CA THR A 97 -0.91 9.08 9.39
C THR A 97 -0.29 9.88 8.24
N LEU A 98 -0.66 9.58 6.99
CA LEU A 98 -0.16 10.31 5.82
C LEU A 98 -0.73 11.74 5.75
N GLY A 99 -1.98 11.93 6.18
CA GLY A 99 -2.60 13.25 6.30
C GLY A 99 -1.89 14.12 7.33
N ASP A 100 -1.60 13.57 8.51
CA ASP A 100 -0.86 14.28 9.57
C ASP A 100 0.53 14.72 9.11
N VAL A 101 1.22 13.93 8.28
CA VAL A 101 2.54 14.29 7.71
C VAL A 101 2.42 15.45 6.72
N ALA A 102 1.38 15.46 5.89
CA ALA A 102 1.16 16.56 4.94
C ALA A 102 0.86 17.89 5.65
N GLU A 103 0.17 17.85 6.80
CA GLU A 103 -0.07 19.04 7.61
C GLU A 103 1.20 19.55 8.31
N LEU A 104 2.10 18.65 8.72
CA LEU A 104 3.39 19.01 9.32
C LEU A 104 4.33 19.70 8.32
N GLU A 105 4.34 19.30 7.04
CA GLU A 105 5.18 19.96 6.01
C GLU A 105 4.66 21.35 5.60
N ILE A 106 3.37 21.63 5.80
CA ILE A 106 2.76 22.96 5.54
C ILE A 106 2.94 23.89 6.77
N GLY A 107 3.11 23.33 7.97
CA GLY A 107 3.26 24.06 9.23
C GLY A 107 4.62 24.74 9.45
N ASP A 108 5.66 24.38 8.69
CA ASP A 108 6.99 25.01 8.75
C ASP A 108 7.10 26.32 7.95
N GLY A 109 5.96 26.86 7.49
CA GLY A 109 5.85 28.23 7.01
C GLY A 109 6.11 29.23 8.12
N ILE A 110 7.39 29.60 8.29
CA ILE A 110 7.86 30.76 9.07
C ILE A 110 6.98 31.98 8.72
N PRO A 111 6.51 32.77 9.71
CA PRO A 111 5.60 33.90 9.51
C PRO A 111 6.11 34.97 8.54
#